data_AF-A0A973D5A2-F1
#
_entry.id   AF-A0A973D5A2-F1
#
_cell.length_a   1.000
_cell.length_b   1.000
_cell.length_c   1.000
_cell.angle_alpha   90.00
_cell.angle_beta   90.00
_cell.angle_gamma   90.00
#
_symmetry.space_group_name_H-M   'P 1'
#
loop_
_entity.id
_entity.type
_entity.pdbx_description
1 polymer ?
#
loop_
_entity_poly.entity_id
_entity_poly.type
_entity_poly.pdbx_seq_one_letter_code
_entity_poly.pdbx_strand_id
1 'polypeptide(L)'
;MKCCPIAEVEETILQSIPYSGFPAAVEALGWLREQHPDGACRPAAREHTESFFAQVYGDGEAKVRASLLERHPHLEGWIIDFAYGTVMESSWLSAEVIEALAVASLIGQGRLRPLHSHLRGALRTGCSQQSLSSLLEAFEDVADAEVLRAATKMLEREGSSD
;
A
#
# COMPACT_ATOMS: atom_id res chain seq x y z
N MET A 1 -10.84 -22.95 -0.32
CA MET A 1 -10.24 -21.66 -0.70
C MET A 1 -11.32 -20.82 -1.37
N LYS A 2 -11.57 -19.61 -0.87
CA LYS A 2 -12.46 -18.66 -1.55
C LYS A 2 -11.60 -17.94 -2.59
N CYS A 3 -11.97 -17.98 -3.86
CA CYS A 3 -11.25 -17.28 -4.91
C CYS A 3 -11.44 -15.76 -4.75
N CYS A 4 -10.36 -14.99 -4.88
CA CYS A 4 -10.41 -13.53 -4.92
C CYS A 4 -11.06 -13.08 -6.25
N PRO A 5 -12.00 -12.11 -6.24
CA PRO A 5 -12.54 -11.52 -7.46
C PRO A 5 -11.45 -10.91 -8.33
N ILE A 6 -11.54 -11.08 -9.66
CA ILE A 6 -10.54 -10.52 -10.59
C ILE A 6 -10.42 -9.00 -10.47
N ALA A 7 -11.50 -8.28 -10.17
CA ALA A 7 -11.46 -6.85 -9.92
C ALA A 7 -10.49 -6.48 -8.79
N GLU A 8 -10.47 -7.26 -7.70
CA GLU A 8 -9.57 -7.02 -6.57
C GLU A 8 -8.11 -7.32 -6.94
N VAL A 9 -7.87 -8.31 -7.81
CA VAL A 9 -6.53 -8.60 -8.34
C VAL A 9 -6.04 -7.47 -9.25
N GLU A 10 -6.87 -7.00 -10.18
CA GLU A 10 -6.56 -5.84 -11.04
C GLU A 10 -6.25 -4.59 -10.20
N GLU A 11 -7.08 -4.31 -9.20
CA GLU A 11 -6.87 -3.18 -8.30
C GLU A 11 -5.61 -3.33 -7.47
N THR A 12 -5.31 -4.53 -6.98
CA THR A 12 -4.06 -4.80 -6.26
C THR A 12 -2.83 -4.49 -7.12
N ILE A 13 -2.86 -4.85 -8.40
CA ILE A 13 -1.77 -4.53 -9.33
C ILE A 13 -1.65 -3.02 -9.52
N LEU A 14 -2.77 -2.29 -9.67
CA LEU A 14 -2.76 -0.82 -9.77
C LEU A 14 -2.20 -0.17 -8.49
N GLN A 15 -2.65 -0.59 -7.32
CA GLN A 15 -2.18 -0.08 -6.02
C GLN A 15 -0.70 -0.40 -5.76
N SER A 16 -0.12 -1.36 -6.47
CA SER A 16 1.32 -1.65 -6.38
C SER A 16 2.19 -0.65 -7.17
N ILE A 17 1.62 0.14 -8.11
CA ILE A 17 2.38 1.02 -9.01
C ILE A 17 3.32 1.99 -8.26
N PRO A 18 2.91 2.66 -7.16
CA PRO A 18 3.81 3.55 -6.41
C PRO A 18 5.07 2.87 -5.86
N TYR A 19 5.04 1.55 -5.70
CA TYR A 19 6.10 0.76 -5.11
C TYR A 19 6.91 -0.02 -6.15
N SER A 20 6.21 -0.66 -7.10
CA SER A 20 6.77 -1.56 -8.11
C SER A 20 7.04 -0.87 -9.46
N GLY A 21 6.42 0.29 -9.69
CA GLY A 21 6.50 1.03 -10.94
C GLY A 21 5.60 0.49 -12.06
N PHE A 22 5.39 1.33 -13.08
CA PHE A 22 4.57 1.00 -14.25
C PHE A 22 4.99 -0.25 -15.03
N PRO A 23 6.29 -0.55 -15.25
CA PRO A 23 6.68 -1.75 -16.00
C PRO A 23 6.11 -3.04 -15.39
N ALA A 24 6.21 -3.19 -14.06
CA ALA A 24 5.67 -4.35 -13.35
C ALA A 24 4.15 -4.45 -13.48
N ALA A 25 3.44 -3.31 -13.40
CA ALA A 25 1.99 -3.29 -13.56
C ALA A 25 1.55 -3.63 -14.99
N VAL A 26 2.27 -3.15 -16.02
CA VAL A 26 1.99 -3.47 -17.42
C VAL A 26 2.15 -4.97 -17.68
N GLU A 27 3.24 -5.57 -17.21
CA GLU A 27 3.48 -7.00 -17.35
C GLU A 27 2.43 -7.83 -16.62
N ALA A 28 2.12 -7.49 -15.37
CA ALA A 28 1.15 -8.23 -14.56
C ALA A 28 -0.28 -8.12 -15.11
N LEU A 29 -0.73 -6.92 -15.51
CA LEU A 29 -2.06 -6.74 -16.13
C LEU A 29 -2.15 -7.40 -17.51
N GLY A 30 -1.06 -7.38 -18.28
CA GLY A 30 -0.96 -8.07 -19.57
C GLY A 30 -1.17 -9.57 -19.40
N TRP A 31 -0.39 -10.19 -18.50
CA TRP A 31 -0.54 -11.61 -18.17
C TRP A 31 -1.94 -11.94 -17.64
N LEU A 32 -2.48 -11.12 -16.73
CA LEU A 32 -3.82 -11.34 -16.17
C LEU A 32 -4.90 -11.29 -17.26
N ARG A 33 -4.78 -10.38 -18.23
CA ARG A 33 -5.71 -10.26 -19.37
C ARG A 33 -5.68 -11.48 -20.29
N GLU A 34 -4.52 -12.13 -20.45
CA GLU A 34 -4.44 -13.39 -21.22
C GLU A 34 -5.23 -14.52 -20.53
N GLN A 35 -5.22 -14.55 -19.19
CA GLN A 35 -5.96 -15.54 -18.40
C GLN A 35 -7.45 -15.19 -18.23
N HIS A 36 -7.76 -13.89 -18.25
CA HIS A 36 -9.11 -13.35 -18.05
C HIS A 36 -9.45 -12.32 -19.15
N PRO A 37 -9.75 -12.76 -20.39
CA PRO A 37 -9.94 -11.87 -21.53
C PRO A 37 -11.07 -10.86 -21.34
N ASP A 38 -12.14 -11.26 -20.65
CA ASP A 38 -13.31 -10.43 -20.37
C ASP A 38 -13.01 -9.30 -19.34
N GLY A 39 -11.90 -9.42 -18.59
CA GLY A 39 -11.55 -8.52 -17.50
C GLY A 39 -12.56 -8.53 -16.35
N ALA A 40 -12.49 -7.52 -15.49
CA ALA A 40 -13.50 -7.33 -14.45
C ALA A 40 -14.26 -6.01 -14.59
N CYS A 41 -15.50 -6.00 -14.09
CA CYS A 41 -16.23 -4.75 -13.90
C CYS A 41 -15.66 -4.05 -12.66
N ARG A 42 -15.05 -2.88 -12.86
CA ARG A 42 -14.50 -2.06 -11.78
C ARG A 42 -15.63 -1.37 -11.01
N PRO A 43 -15.76 -1.55 -9.69
CA PRO A 43 -16.67 -0.75 -8.89
C PRO A 43 -16.33 0.74 -8.94
N ALA A 44 -17.31 1.59 -8.66
CA ALA A 44 -17.08 3.03 -8.55
C ALA A 44 -16.14 3.33 -7.37
N ALA A 45 -15.26 4.30 -7.57
CA ALA A 45 -14.36 4.79 -6.52
C ALA A 45 -15.15 5.27 -5.30
N ARG A 46 -14.55 5.17 -4.11
CA ARG A 46 -15.16 5.71 -2.89
C ARG A 46 -15.13 7.23 -2.94
N GLU A 47 -16.20 7.86 -2.46
CA GLU A 47 -16.15 9.28 -2.12
C GLU A 47 -15.36 9.44 -0.81
N HIS A 48 -14.44 10.40 -0.80
CA HIS A 48 -13.60 10.68 0.35
C HIS A 48 -13.93 12.09 0.88
N THR A 49 -14.13 12.20 2.19
CA THR A 49 -14.35 13.50 2.87
C THR A 49 -13.04 14.25 3.12
N GLU A 50 -11.92 13.53 3.12
CA GLU A 50 -10.56 14.03 3.28
C GLU A 50 -9.63 13.26 2.32
N SER A 51 -8.49 13.86 1.96
CA SER A 51 -7.55 13.20 1.04
C SER A 51 -7.01 11.90 1.63
N PHE A 52 -6.64 10.95 0.78
CA PHE A 52 -6.04 9.69 1.25
C PHE A 52 -4.75 9.96 2.04
N PHE A 53 -3.96 10.94 1.60
CA PHE A 53 -2.74 11.35 2.29
C PHE A 53 -2.99 11.80 3.73
N ALA A 54 -4.06 12.58 3.95
CA ALA A 54 -4.45 13.01 5.30
C ALA A 54 -4.86 11.81 6.18
N GLN A 55 -5.63 10.86 5.64
CA GLN A 55 -6.02 9.64 6.35
C GLN A 55 -4.82 8.81 6.80
N VAL A 56 -3.80 8.69 5.95
CA VAL A 56 -2.59 7.90 6.23
C VAL A 56 -1.69 8.58 7.24
N TYR A 57 -1.46 9.90 7.12
CA TYR A 57 -0.42 10.57 7.89
C TYR A 57 -0.92 11.41 9.07
N GLY A 58 -2.19 11.84 9.07
CA GLY A 58 -2.76 12.72 10.09
C GLY A 58 -1.84 13.90 10.40
N ASP A 59 -1.60 14.15 11.69
CA ASP A 59 -0.70 15.22 12.17
C ASP A 59 0.74 15.16 11.62
N GLY A 60 1.16 14.01 11.07
CA GLY A 60 2.46 13.81 10.45
C GLY A 60 2.61 14.36 9.03
N GLU A 61 1.52 14.76 8.38
CA GLU A 61 1.47 15.17 6.96
C GLU A 61 2.51 16.26 6.64
N ALA A 62 2.54 17.34 7.40
CA ALA A 62 3.44 18.47 7.13
C ALA A 62 4.92 18.05 7.17
N LYS A 63 5.28 17.13 8.09
CA LYS A 63 6.64 16.61 8.22
C LYS A 63 7.03 15.73 7.03
N VAL A 64 6.09 14.91 6.53
CA VAL A 64 6.34 14.04 5.36
C VAL A 64 6.53 14.90 4.12
N ARG A 65 5.63 15.86 3.86
CA ARG A 65 5.76 16.79 2.71
C ARG A 65 7.08 17.55 2.73
N ALA A 66 7.46 18.10 3.89
CA ALA A 66 8.75 18.78 4.04
C ALA A 66 9.93 17.86 3.71
N SER A 67 9.91 16.60 4.18
CA SER A 67 10.97 15.64 3.87
C SER A 67 11.04 15.26 2.39
N LEU A 68 9.90 15.23 1.68
CA LEU A 68 9.88 14.97 0.24
C LEU A 68 10.47 16.15 -0.56
N LEU A 69 10.08 17.38 -0.21
CA LEU A 69 10.60 18.61 -0.84
C LEU A 69 12.11 18.77 -0.62
N GLU A 70 12.61 18.41 0.57
CA GLU A 70 14.04 18.43 0.88
C GLU A 70 14.85 17.49 -0.02
N ARG A 71 14.26 16.35 -0.42
CA ARG A 71 14.91 15.40 -1.32
C ARG A 71 14.94 15.89 -2.76
N HIS A 72 13.82 16.41 -3.24
CA HIS A 72 13.72 17.00 -4.58
C HIS A 72 12.44 17.86 -4.72
N PRO A 73 12.50 19.04 -5.35
CA PRO A 73 11.35 19.96 -5.44
C PRO A 73 10.09 19.38 -6.09
N HIS A 74 10.23 18.46 -7.05
CA HIS A 74 9.08 17.84 -7.73
C HIS A 74 8.55 16.57 -7.04
N LEU A 75 9.32 15.99 -6.11
CA LEU A 75 9.01 14.66 -5.58
C LEU A 75 7.72 14.66 -4.75
N GLU A 76 7.50 15.72 -3.98
CA GLU A 76 6.30 15.89 -3.17
C GLU A 76 5.06 15.94 -4.08
N GLY A 77 5.00 16.85 -5.04
CA GLY A 77 3.89 16.95 -5.97
C GLY A 77 3.62 15.64 -6.74
N TRP A 78 4.66 14.97 -7.24
CA TRP A 78 4.46 13.68 -7.93
C TRP A 78 3.89 12.61 -7.01
N ILE A 79 4.34 12.49 -5.77
CA ILE A 79 3.79 11.50 -4.84
C ILE A 79 2.35 11.85 -4.48
N ILE A 80 2.07 13.11 -4.16
CA ILE A 80 0.74 13.55 -3.73
C ILE A 80 -0.27 13.45 -4.87
N ASP A 81 0.06 13.97 -6.05
CA ASP A 81 -0.88 14.04 -7.16
C ASP A 81 -1.07 12.67 -7.83
N PHE A 82 0.02 11.91 -8.02
CA PHE A 82 -0.05 10.62 -8.71
C PHE A 82 -0.29 9.45 -7.76
N ALA A 83 0.59 9.20 -6.77
CA ALA A 83 0.45 8.01 -5.94
C ALA A 83 -0.82 8.10 -5.08
N TYR A 84 -1.01 9.21 -4.36
CA TYR A 84 -2.17 9.39 -3.49
C TYR A 84 -3.42 9.82 -4.29
N GLY A 85 -3.34 10.93 -5.02
CA GLY A 85 -4.50 11.55 -5.67
C GLY A 85 -5.00 10.84 -6.94
N THR A 86 -4.16 10.02 -7.59
CA THR A 86 -4.58 9.24 -8.77
C THR A 86 -4.74 7.76 -8.45
N VAL A 87 -3.69 7.11 -7.97
CA VAL A 87 -3.72 5.64 -7.78
C VAL A 87 -4.63 5.27 -6.61
N MET A 88 -4.34 5.75 -5.39
CA MET A 88 -5.07 5.36 -4.19
C MET A 88 -6.51 5.90 -4.16
N GLU A 89 -6.70 7.18 -4.48
CA GLU A 89 -8.04 7.81 -4.49
C GLU A 89 -8.96 7.33 -5.63
N SER A 90 -8.43 6.67 -6.68
CA SER A 90 -9.28 6.05 -7.71
C SER A 90 -9.92 4.72 -7.28
N SER A 91 -9.58 4.23 -6.10
CA SER A 91 -9.96 2.89 -5.64
C SER A 91 -11.36 2.85 -5.01
N TRP A 92 -11.99 1.69 -5.08
CA TRP A 92 -13.16 1.38 -4.24
C TRP A 92 -12.76 0.68 -2.92
N LEU A 93 -11.50 0.28 -2.78
CA LEU A 93 -10.98 -0.35 -1.56
C LEU A 93 -10.90 0.68 -0.42
N SER A 94 -11.02 0.21 0.82
CA SER A 94 -10.83 1.09 1.98
C SER A 94 -9.36 1.47 2.14
N ALA A 95 -9.09 2.58 2.82
CA ALA A 95 -7.73 2.99 3.16
C ALA A 95 -6.98 1.92 3.96
N GLU A 96 -7.69 1.22 4.85
CA GLU A 96 -7.20 0.04 5.56
C GLU A 96 -6.61 -1.01 4.60
N VAL A 97 -7.36 -1.39 3.56
CA VAL A 97 -6.92 -2.41 2.61
C VAL A 97 -5.76 -1.88 1.75
N ILE A 98 -5.83 -0.64 1.29
CA ILE A 98 -4.79 -0.06 0.45
C ILE A 98 -3.45 0.06 1.20
N GLU A 99 -3.46 0.48 2.48
CA GLU A 99 -2.26 0.51 3.31
C GLU A 99 -1.73 -0.91 3.61
N ALA A 100 -2.60 -1.91 3.76
CA ALA A 100 -2.17 -3.30 3.86
C ALA A 100 -1.50 -3.79 2.56
N LEU A 101 -2.01 -3.40 1.38
CA LEU A 101 -1.37 -3.68 0.09
C LEU A 101 -0.02 -2.96 -0.07
N ALA A 102 0.11 -1.75 0.45
CA ALA A 102 1.38 -1.03 0.52
C ALA A 102 2.40 -1.77 1.38
N VAL A 103 2.00 -2.22 2.58
CA VAL A 103 2.83 -3.03 3.48
C VAL A 103 3.28 -4.31 2.78
N ALA A 104 2.35 -5.05 2.16
CA ALA A 104 2.64 -6.26 1.40
C ALA A 104 3.66 -6.01 0.27
N SER A 105 3.45 -4.95 -0.51
CA SER A 105 4.35 -4.56 -1.62
C SER A 105 5.76 -4.23 -1.12
N LEU A 106 5.88 -3.47 -0.03
CA LEU A 106 7.15 -3.03 0.51
C LEU A 106 7.94 -4.17 1.15
N ILE A 107 7.27 -5.12 1.80
CA ILE A 107 7.89 -6.32 2.38
C ILE A 107 8.41 -7.23 1.28
N GLY A 108 7.59 -7.53 0.27
CA GLY A 108 8.00 -8.36 -0.88
C GLY A 108 9.23 -7.81 -1.61
N GLN A 109 9.49 -6.49 -1.50
CA GLN A 109 10.64 -5.81 -2.10
C GLN A 109 11.79 -5.50 -1.12
N GLY A 110 11.67 -5.86 0.16
CA GLY A 110 12.69 -5.55 1.18
C GLY A 110 12.87 -4.05 1.49
N ARG A 111 11.83 -3.23 1.27
CA ARG A 111 11.90 -1.76 1.40
C ARG A 111 11.52 -1.28 2.80
N LEU A 112 12.39 -1.53 3.77
CA LEU A 112 12.13 -1.25 5.20
C LEU A 112 11.93 0.23 5.55
N ARG A 113 12.57 1.16 4.83
CA ARG A 113 12.50 2.59 5.15
C ARG A 113 11.09 3.19 4.98
N PRO A 114 10.41 3.02 3.83
CA PRO A 114 9.00 3.43 3.69
C PRO A 114 8.02 2.51 4.42
N LEU A 115 8.40 1.24 4.70
CA LEU A 115 7.52 0.28 5.38
C LEU A 115 7.02 0.79 6.72
N HIS A 116 7.91 1.42 7.51
CA HIS A 116 7.55 1.92 8.84
C HIS A 116 6.39 2.92 8.79
N SER A 117 6.40 3.86 7.85
CA SER A 117 5.29 4.82 7.70
C SER A 117 3.98 4.14 7.27
N HIS A 118 4.03 3.13 6.41
CA HIS A 118 2.83 2.42 5.96
C HIS A 118 2.26 1.46 7.00
N LEU A 119 3.09 0.88 7.89
CA LEU A 119 2.57 0.16 9.06
C LEU A 119 1.78 1.10 9.97
N ARG A 120 2.27 2.33 10.18
CA ARG A 120 1.57 3.37 10.96
C ARG A 120 0.33 3.90 10.25
N GLY A 121 0.37 3.98 8.93
CA GLY A 121 -0.78 4.34 8.08
C GLY A 121 -1.87 3.28 8.18
N ALA A 122 -1.53 2.02 7.96
CA ALA A 122 -2.43 0.88 8.10
C ALA A 122 -3.15 0.87 9.47
N LEU A 123 -2.42 0.99 10.57
CA LEU A 123 -3.01 1.07 11.92
C LEU A 123 -3.98 2.25 12.07
N ARG A 124 -3.60 3.44 11.57
CA ARG A 124 -4.43 4.66 11.63
C ARG A 124 -5.72 4.52 10.82
N THR A 125 -5.63 3.85 9.67
CA THR A 125 -6.76 3.66 8.74
C THR A 125 -7.69 2.51 9.11
N GLY A 126 -7.35 1.72 10.15
CA GLY A 126 -8.25 0.71 10.73
C GLY A 126 -7.68 -0.70 10.86
N CYS A 127 -6.48 -0.98 10.33
CA CYS A 127 -5.88 -2.30 10.51
C CYS A 127 -5.61 -2.55 11.98
N SER A 128 -5.86 -3.77 12.43
CA SER A 128 -5.40 -4.22 13.74
C SER A 128 -3.93 -4.65 13.67
N GLN A 129 -3.24 -4.59 14.81
CA GLN A 129 -1.89 -5.18 14.91
C GLN A 129 -1.92 -6.67 14.57
N GLN A 130 -2.97 -7.40 14.97
CA GLN A 130 -3.13 -8.82 14.68
C GLN A 130 -3.28 -9.11 13.18
N SER A 131 -4.06 -8.30 12.45
CA SER A 131 -4.22 -8.47 10.99
C SER A 131 -2.91 -8.18 10.25
N LEU A 132 -2.15 -7.18 10.69
CA LEU A 132 -0.82 -6.92 10.14
C LEU A 132 0.18 -8.04 10.48
N SER A 133 0.19 -8.57 11.70
CA SER A 133 1.04 -9.73 12.04
C SER A 133 0.71 -10.93 11.17
N SER A 134 -0.57 -11.22 10.97
CA SER A 134 -1.03 -12.32 10.09
C SER A 134 -0.60 -12.09 8.62
N LEU A 135 -0.58 -10.83 8.17
CA LEU A 135 -0.04 -10.47 6.85
C LEU A 135 1.46 -10.74 6.77
N LEU A 136 2.25 -10.39 7.81
CA LEU A 136 3.70 -10.68 7.83
C LEU A 136 3.97 -12.18 7.77
N GLU A 137 3.22 -12.97 8.55
CA GLU A 137 3.31 -14.44 8.56
C GLU A 137 3.01 -15.04 7.18
N ALA A 138 2.02 -14.49 6.46
CA ALA A 138 1.68 -14.94 5.10
C ALA A 138 2.81 -14.73 4.07
N PHE A 139 3.83 -13.93 4.40
CA PHE A 139 4.99 -13.66 3.54
C PHE A 139 6.22 -14.54 3.88
N GLU A 140 6.13 -15.46 4.84
CA GLU A 140 7.27 -16.32 5.27
C GLU A 140 7.95 -17.06 4.11
N ASP A 141 7.17 -17.52 3.12
CA ASP A 141 7.68 -18.24 1.93
C ASP A 141 8.05 -17.33 0.75
N VAL A 142 7.85 -16.01 0.88
CA VAL A 142 7.98 -15.03 -0.21
C VAL A 142 9.06 -13.99 0.07
N ALA A 143 9.09 -13.44 1.28
CA ALA A 143 9.98 -12.36 1.65
C ALA A 143 11.26 -12.86 2.31
N ASP A 144 12.31 -12.03 2.25
CA ASP A 144 13.55 -12.30 2.96
C ASP A 144 13.32 -12.38 4.48
N ALA A 145 13.88 -13.40 5.12
CA ALA A 145 13.65 -13.66 6.54
C ALA A 145 14.18 -12.55 7.46
N GLU A 146 15.24 -11.82 7.08
CA GLU A 146 15.69 -10.64 7.82
C GLU A 146 14.73 -9.47 7.68
N VAL A 147 14.18 -9.27 6.48
CA VAL A 147 13.14 -8.25 6.21
C VAL A 147 11.92 -8.51 7.07
N LEU A 148 11.42 -9.76 7.12
CA LEU A 148 10.28 -10.13 7.95
C LEU A 148 10.56 -9.90 9.43
N ARG A 149 11.71 -10.36 9.95
CA ARG A 149 12.11 -10.11 11.35
C ARG A 149 12.17 -8.62 11.67
N ALA A 150 12.64 -7.79 10.75
CA ALA A 150 12.68 -6.34 10.93
C ALA A 150 11.28 -5.73 10.91
N ALA A 151 10.42 -6.16 9.99
CA ALA A 151 9.02 -5.71 9.89
C ALA A 151 8.22 -6.05 11.15
N THR A 152 8.33 -7.28 11.68
CA THR A 152 7.68 -7.70 12.92
C THR A 152 8.09 -6.82 14.09
N LYS A 153 9.40 -6.57 14.25
CA LYS A 153 9.90 -5.66 15.30
C LYS A 153 9.42 -4.22 15.16
N MET A 154 9.23 -3.73 13.92
CA MET A 154 8.64 -2.41 13.70
C MET A 154 7.19 -2.38 14.16
N LEU A 155 6.40 -3.39 13.79
CA LEU A 155 4.99 -3.50 14.16
C LEU A 155 4.79 -3.64 15.68
N GLU A 156 5.63 -4.41 16.37
CA GLU A 156 5.59 -4.56 17.83
C GLU A 156 5.81 -3.24 18.58
N ARG A 157 6.70 -2.37 18.06
CA ARG A 157 6.99 -1.07 18.68
C ARG A 157 5.83 -0.09 18.60
N GLU A 158 5.02 -0.16 17.53
CA GLU A 158 3.83 0.70 17.40
C GLU A 158 2.74 0.32 18.41
N GLY A 159 2.63 -0.96 18.81
CA GLY A 159 1.70 -1.41 19.84
C GLY A 159 2.18 -1.25 21.29
N SER A 160 3.44 -0.83 21.48
CA SER A 160 4.04 -0.64 22.82
C SER A 160 3.98 0.81 23.32
N SER A 161 3.30 1.70 22.59
CA SER A 161 3.11 3.10 22.97
C SER A 161 1.76 3.29 23.68
N ASP A 162 1.65 2.71 24.87
CA ASP A 162 0.66 3.04 25.91
C ASP A 162 1.38 3.39 27.22
#